data_AF-A0A198A616-F1
#
_entry.id   AF-A0A198A616-F1
#
_cell.length_a   1.000
_cell.length_b   1.000
_cell.length_c   1.000
_cell.angle_alpha   90.00
_cell.angle_beta   90.00
_cell.angle_gamma   90.00
#
_symmetry.space_group_name_H-M   'P 1'
#
loop_
_entity.id
_entity.type
_entity.pdbx_description
1 polymer ?
#
loop_
_entity_poly.entity_id
_entity_poly.type
_entity_poly.pdbx_seq_one_letter_code
_entity_poly.pdbx_strand_id
1 'polypeptide(L)'
;MIRKNGSDWEPIPLSHGYKDPNRGLGVAAMAQALITGDSSAHRANGELAYHVLEAMHGFHDASEAGRHYVTKSSCEKPAALNPQTVL
;
A
#
# COMPACT_ATOMS: atom_id res chain seq x y z
N MET A 1 -12.71 15.78 2.59
CA MET A 1 -13.45 16.96 3.09
C MET A 1 -13.69 16.78 4.58
N ILE A 2 -13.77 17.85 5.35
CA ILE A 2 -14.11 17.83 6.77
C ILE A 2 -15.37 18.68 6.99
N ARG A 3 -16.22 18.28 7.93
CA ARG A 3 -17.36 19.07 8.39
C ARG A 3 -17.29 19.14 9.90
N LYS A 4 -17.15 20.34 10.45
CA LYS A 4 -17.20 20.56 11.91
C LYS A 4 -18.66 20.85 12.28
N ASN A 5 -19.09 20.48 13.49
CA ASN A 5 -20.50 20.53 13.92
C ASN A 5 -21.29 21.74 13.39
N GLY A 6 -22.13 21.51 12.37
CA GLY A 6 -23.02 22.51 11.78
C GLY A 6 -22.43 23.36 10.64
N SER A 7 -21.13 23.26 10.33
CA SER A 7 -20.49 23.97 9.21
C SER A 7 -20.81 23.33 7.86
N ASP A 8 -20.49 24.04 6.79
CA ASP A 8 -20.40 23.47 5.44
C ASP A 8 -19.18 22.54 5.33
N TRP A 9 -19.17 21.75 4.26
CA TRP A 9 -18.04 20.87 3.93
C TRP A 9 -16.86 21.69 3.43
N GLU A 10 -15.70 21.46 4.02
CA GLU A 10 -14.45 22.11 3.62
C GLU A 10 -13.47 21.08 3.03
N PRO A 11 -12.74 21.41 1.96
CA PRO A 11 -11.68 20.54 1.46
C PRO A 11 -10.56 20.42 2.50
N ILE A 12 -10.03 19.20 2.68
CA ILE A 12 -8.81 18.98 3.46
C ILE A 12 -7.66 18.96 2.45
N PRO A 13 -6.65 19.83 2.56
CA PRO A 13 -5.48 19.78 1.70
C PRO A 13 -4.80 18.41 1.77
N LEU A 14 -4.38 17.88 0.63
CA LEU A 14 -3.55 16.68 0.60
C LEU A 14 -2.20 16.99 1.24
N SER A 15 -1.79 16.16 2.19
CA SER A 15 -0.53 16.30 2.92
C SER A 15 0.67 15.69 2.19
N HIS A 16 0.46 14.96 1.09
CA HIS A 16 1.51 14.23 0.36
C HIS A 16 1.54 14.66 -1.12
N GLY A 17 2.75 14.69 -1.70
CA GLY A 17 3.01 15.20 -3.06
C GLY A 17 2.46 14.34 -4.20
N TYR A 18 2.14 13.08 -3.94
CA TYR A 18 1.61 12.12 -4.91
C TYR A 18 0.11 12.36 -5.20
N LYS A 19 -0.19 13.39 -6.00
CA LYS A 19 -1.56 13.87 -6.26
C LYS A 19 -2.27 13.19 -7.44
N ASP A 20 -1.50 12.60 -8.36
CA ASP A 20 -2.01 11.99 -9.60
C ASP A 20 -2.17 10.46 -9.50
N PRO A 21 -2.79 9.79 -10.49
CA PRO A 21 -2.91 8.33 -10.49
C PRO A 21 -1.55 7.62 -10.57
N ASN A 22 -1.09 7.10 -9.43
CA ASN A 22 0.28 6.62 -9.25
C ASN A 22 0.48 5.12 -9.55
N ARG A 23 -0.16 4.60 -10.59
CA ARG A 23 -0.11 3.15 -10.91
C ARG A 23 1.30 2.62 -11.21
N GLY A 24 2.27 3.50 -11.48
CA GLY A 24 3.68 3.15 -11.76
C GLY A 24 4.65 3.24 -10.59
N LEU A 25 4.23 3.69 -9.38
CA LEU A 25 5.18 3.93 -8.27
C LEU A 25 5.96 2.69 -7.83
N GLY A 26 5.33 1.52 -7.82
CA GLY A 26 6.01 0.28 -7.45
C GLY A 26 7.15 -0.07 -8.41
N VAL A 27 6.93 0.12 -9.72
CA VAL A 27 7.93 -0.12 -10.76
C VAL A 27 9.04 0.93 -10.71
N ALA A 28 8.69 2.20 -10.48
CA ALA A 28 9.68 3.27 -10.32
C ALA A 28 10.58 3.03 -9.09
N ALA A 29 10.01 2.61 -7.96
CA ALA A 29 10.77 2.26 -6.76
C ALA A 29 11.71 1.07 -6.98
N MET A 30 11.25 0.06 -7.74
CA MET A 30 12.09 -1.08 -8.15
C MET A 30 13.25 -0.64 -9.05
N ALA A 31 12.98 0.20 -10.06
CA ALA A 31 14.04 0.73 -10.92
C ALA A 31 15.06 1.55 -10.13
N GLN A 32 14.61 2.38 -9.19
CA GLN A 32 15.48 3.15 -8.30
C GLN A 32 16.38 2.24 -7.46
N ALA A 33 15.83 1.17 -6.87
CA ALA A 33 16.58 0.19 -6.09
C ALA A 33 17.69 -0.49 -6.92
N LEU A 34 17.36 -0.84 -8.17
CA LEU A 34 18.32 -1.44 -9.11
C LEU A 34 19.45 -0.47 -9.48
N ILE A 35 19.14 0.80 -9.68
CA ILE A 35 20.11 1.84 -10.05
C ILE A 35 21.06 2.16 -8.89
N THR A 36 20.54 2.27 -7.66
CA THR A 36 21.35 2.67 -6.50
C THR A 36 22.01 1.50 -5.78
N GLY A 37 21.54 0.27 -6.02
CA GLY A 37 21.90 -0.90 -5.23
C GLY A 37 21.30 -0.89 -3.81
N ASP A 38 20.38 0.03 -3.52
CA ASP A 38 19.72 0.14 -2.22
C ASP A 38 18.45 -0.72 -2.19
N SER A 39 18.56 -1.89 -1.55
CA SER A 39 17.47 -2.84 -1.37
C SER A 39 16.29 -2.26 -0.56
N SER A 40 16.49 -1.20 0.24
CA SER A 40 15.42 -0.58 1.04
C SER A 40 14.40 0.17 0.17
N ALA A 41 14.73 0.46 -1.09
CA ALA A 41 13.80 1.03 -2.06
C ALA A 41 12.84 -0.03 -2.66
N HIS A 42 13.13 -1.33 -2.56
CA HIS A 42 12.28 -2.40 -3.11
C HIS A 42 11.10 -2.72 -2.17
N ARG A 43 10.05 -1.89 -2.24
CA ARG A 43 8.83 -2.00 -1.43
C ARG A 43 7.86 -3.10 -1.86
N ALA A 44 7.83 -3.43 -3.16
CA ALA A 44 6.95 -4.44 -3.75
C ALA A 44 7.69 -5.79 -3.92
N ASN A 45 8.10 -6.39 -2.80
CA ASN A 45 8.85 -7.65 -2.79
C ASN A 45 7.94 -8.90 -2.80
N GLY A 46 8.55 -10.08 -2.94
CA GLY A 46 7.83 -11.35 -3.04
C GLY A 46 7.06 -11.74 -1.78
N GLU A 47 7.60 -11.47 -0.58
CA GLU A 47 6.94 -11.80 0.69
C GLU A 47 5.63 -11.01 0.86
N LEU A 48 5.64 -9.72 0.55
CA LEU A 48 4.44 -8.88 0.56
C LEU A 48 3.41 -9.37 -0.47
N ALA A 49 3.88 -9.70 -1.68
CA ALA A 49 3.01 -10.21 -2.74
C ALA A 49 2.35 -11.54 -2.34
N TYR A 50 3.12 -12.45 -1.75
CA TYR A 50 2.60 -13.72 -1.23
C TYR A 50 1.58 -13.50 -0.11
N HIS A 51 1.86 -12.60 0.83
CA HIS A 51 0.93 -12.29 1.92
C HIS A 51 -0.41 -11.75 1.42
N VAL A 52 -0.38 -10.85 0.44
CA VAL A 52 -1.59 -10.33 -0.21
C VAL A 52 -2.33 -11.43 -0.97
N LEU A 53 -1.60 -12.28 -1.71
CA LEU A 53 -2.19 -13.39 -2.45
C LEU A 53 -2.90 -14.38 -1.51
N GLU A 54 -2.29 -14.72 -0.37
CA GLU A 54 -2.94 -15.56 0.63
C GLU A 54 -4.21 -14.89 1.17
N ALA A 55 -4.18 -13.59 1.48
CA ALA A 55 -5.38 -12.89 1.94
C ALA A 55 -6.51 -12.94 0.91
N MET A 56 -6.20 -12.78 -0.38
CA MET A 56 -7.17 -12.90 -1.48
C MET A 56 -7.80 -14.31 -1.52
N HIS A 57 -6.98 -15.36 -1.41
CA HIS A 57 -7.47 -16.74 -1.35
C HIS A 57 -8.24 -17.04 -0.05
N GLY A 58 -7.78 -16.51 1.08
CA GLY A 58 -8.40 -16.68 2.39
C GLY A 58 -9.83 -16.15 2.44
N PHE A 59 -10.16 -15.10 1.67
CA PHE A 59 -11.54 -14.65 1.52
C PHE A 59 -12.43 -15.70 0.82
N HIS A 60 -11.91 -16.37 -0.21
CA HIS A 60 -12.63 -17.44 -0.90
C HIS A 60 -12.81 -18.65 0.02
N ASP A 61 -11.74 -19.10 0.68
CA ASP A 61 -11.78 -20.21 1.62
C ASP A 61 -12.74 -19.95 2.78
N ALA A 62 -12.76 -18.73 3.32
CA ALA A 62 -13.67 -18.34 4.39
C ALA A 62 -15.14 -18.39 3.94
N SER A 63 -15.40 -17.92 2.71
CA SER A 63 -16.74 -17.93 2.12
C SER A 63 -17.24 -19.35 1.85
N GLU A 64 -16.39 -20.22 1.30
CA GLU A 64 -16.74 -21.61 1.00
C GLU A 64 -16.96 -22.43 2.27
N ALA A 65 -16.10 -22.26 3.27
CA ALA A 65 -16.17 -23.00 4.53
C ALA A 65 -17.14 -22.38 5.57
N GLY A 66 -17.68 -21.19 5.30
CA GLY A 66 -18.57 -20.47 6.23
C GLY A 66 -17.92 -20.12 7.58
N ARG A 67 -16.60 -19.94 7.61
CA ARG A 67 -15.83 -19.67 8.85
C ARG A 67 -14.69 -18.68 8.61
N HIS A 68 -14.20 -18.07 9.69
CA HIS A 68 -13.05 -17.18 9.62
C HIS A 68 -11.79 -17.93 9.16
N TYR A 69 -11.11 -17.39 8.14
CA TYR A 69 -9.78 -17.84 7.71
C TYR A 69 -8.72 -17.11 8.52
N VAL A 70 -7.80 -17.87 9.12
CA VAL A 70 -6.67 -17.33 9.87
C VAL A 70 -5.46 -17.30 8.95
N THR A 71 -5.01 -16.10 8.60
CA THR A 71 -3.82 -15.89 7.78
C THR A 71 -2.58 -16.50 8.45
N LYS A 72 -1.78 -17.19 7.65
CA LYS A 72 -0.57 -17.92 8.04
C LYS A 72 0.70 -17.21 7.58
N SER A 73 0.66 -16.55 6.41
CA SER A 73 1.75 -15.70 5.96
C SER A 73 1.88 -14.45 6.82
N SER A 74 3.10 -13.93 6.81
CA SER A 74 3.46 -12.62 7.36
C SER A 74 4.51 -12.01 6.43
N CYS A 75 4.68 -10.71 6.50
CA CYS A 75 5.72 -10.00 5.76
C CYS A 75 6.19 -8.78 6.57
N GLU A 76 7.39 -8.31 6.29
CA GLU A 76 7.83 -7.02 6.82
C GLU A 76 6.93 -5.91 6.26
N LYS A 77 6.45 -5.02 7.14
CA LYS A 77 5.65 -3.88 6.73
C LYS A 77 6.57 -2.85 6.05
N PRO A 78 6.31 -2.48 4.78
CA PRO A 78 7.12 -1.46 4.10
C PRO A 78 7.05 -0.11 4.82
N ALA A 79 8.17 0.62 4.82
CA ALA A 79 8.22 1.99 5.30
C ALA A 79 7.21 2.88 4.53
N ALA A 80 6.75 3.98 5.13
CA ALA A 80 5.92 4.94 4.41
C ALA A 80 6.69 5.59 3.24
N LEU A 81 5.98 6.04 2.20
CA LEU A 81 6.60 6.89 1.17
C LEU A 81 6.91 8.25 1.80
N ASN A 82 8.00 8.88 1.37
CA ASN A 82 8.31 10.23 1.83
C ASN A 82 7.22 11.20 1.30
N PRO A 83 6.52 11.94 2.18
CA PRO A 83 5.47 12.87 1.77
C PRO A 83 5.92 13.96 0.81
N GLN A 84 7.22 14.29 0.83
CA GLN A 84 7.82 15.37 0.04
C GLN A 84 8.47 14.90 -1.26
N THR A 85 8.55 13.59 -1.51
CA THR A 85 9.11 13.09 -2.78
C THR A 85 8.11 13.36 -3.90
N VAL A 86 8.53 14.21 -4.83
CA VAL A 86 7.88 14.43 -6.13
C VAL A 86 8.79 13.75 -7.15
N LEU A 87 8.25 12.78 -7.89
CA LEU A 87 8.93 12.24 -9.09
C LEU A 87 8.75 13.22 -10.24
#